data_AF-A0A2Z6RXT2-F1
#
_entry.id   AF-A0A2Z6RXT2-F1
#
_cell.length_a   1.000
_cell.length_b   1.000
_cell.length_c   1.000
_cell.angle_alpha   90.00
_cell.angle_beta   90.00
_cell.angle_gamma   90.00
#
_symmetry.space_group_name_H-M   'P 1'
#
loop_
_entity.id
_entity.type
_entity.pdbx_description
1 polymer ?
#
loop_
_entity_poly.entity_id
_entity_poly.type
_entity_poly.pdbx_seq_one_letter_code
_entity_poly.pdbx_strand_id
1 'polypeptide(L)'
;MLDQLVYQAIPIFEILHPGCIGIFCFNQSTNHNAMAGDALVATKMNLSPRGKQPKMRDGWYINENSEKRVQSMTFPNNHQLKGQPKGIKQVLKERNLWPMKEICLTYEQCSGKCDDIDLERIDYCARKIMLLQPDFYEQQSMLEETIIKAGHIFERYPKFHCNYNFADLMKQVSKVLVSVPVTTIRKFARKSWRYMDAYDKELEGKTAEWAVSKYKSHRRIPENIEKLME
;
A
#
# COMPACT_ATOMS: atom_id res chain seq x y z
N MET A 1 6.13 -14.96 9.85
CA MET A 1 7.29 -14.48 9.06
C MET A 1 8.23 -13.64 9.92
N LEU A 2 7.77 -12.49 10.46
CA LEU A 2 8.62 -11.67 11.34
C LEU A 2 9.17 -12.48 12.54
N ASP A 3 8.30 -13.24 13.23
CA ASP A 3 8.74 -14.08 14.37
C ASP A 3 9.77 -15.14 13.96
N GLN A 4 9.61 -15.75 12.78
CA GLN A 4 10.59 -16.73 12.28
C GLN A 4 11.94 -16.07 11.99
N LEU A 5 11.93 -14.84 11.46
CA LEU A 5 13.14 -14.09 11.19
C LEU A 5 13.87 -13.73 12.50
N VAL A 6 13.14 -13.19 13.46
CA VAL A 6 13.67 -12.71 14.76
C VAL A 6 14.15 -13.86 15.64
N TYR A 7 13.34 -14.92 15.77
CA TYR A 7 13.59 -15.97 16.76
C TYR A 7 14.26 -17.22 16.19
N GLN A 8 14.45 -17.29 14.87
CA GLN A 8 15.10 -18.45 14.24
C GLN A 8 16.19 -18.02 13.26
N ALA A 9 15.85 -17.33 12.18
CA ALA A 9 16.78 -17.12 11.06
C ALA A 9 18.00 -16.27 11.45
N ILE A 10 17.79 -15.13 12.11
CA ILE A 10 18.87 -14.26 12.58
C ILE A 10 19.74 -14.97 13.63
N PRO A 11 19.17 -15.53 14.73
CA PRO A 11 19.97 -16.27 15.72
C PRO A 11 20.78 -17.43 15.13
N ILE A 12 20.18 -18.21 14.23
CA ILE A 12 20.89 -19.32 13.57
C ILE A 12 22.06 -18.78 12.74
N PHE A 13 21.85 -17.71 11.97
CA PHE A 13 22.92 -17.08 11.18
C PHE A 13 24.06 -16.58 12.08
N GLU A 14 23.76 -15.86 13.16
CA GLU A 14 24.75 -15.31 14.08
C GLU A 14 25.57 -16.40 14.78
N ILE A 15 24.95 -17.54 15.11
CA ILE A 15 25.64 -18.71 15.69
C ILE A 15 26.56 -19.38 14.67
N LEU A 16 26.08 -19.58 13.43
CA LEU A 16 26.84 -20.27 12.39
C LEU A 16 27.94 -19.40 11.76
N HIS A 17 27.78 -18.08 11.79
CA HIS A 17 28.68 -17.11 11.16
C HIS A 17 29.03 -15.95 12.11
N PRO A 18 29.81 -16.22 13.18
CA PRO A 18 30.11 -15.23 14.20
C PRO A 18 30.88 -14.04 13.63
N GLY A 19 30.41 -12.82 13.91
CA GLY A 19 31.05 -11.58 13.44
C GLY A 19 30.82 -11.25 11.95
N CYS A 20 30.07 -12.07 11.22
CA CYS A 20 29.68 -11.77 9.85
C CYS A 20 28.40 -10.92 9.79
N ILE A 21 28.27 -10.13 8.72
CA ILE A 21 27.04 -9.38 8.41
C ILE A 21 26.22 -10.20 7.42
N GLY A 22 25.02 -10.60 7.81
CA GLY A 22 24.09 -11.32 6.93
C GLY A 22 23.41 -10.38 5.94
N ILE A 23 23.26 -10.83 4.69
CA ILE A 23 22.42 -10.17 3.68
C ILE A 23 21.15 -10.99 3.52
N PHE A 24 20.01 -10.43 3.94
CA PHE A 24 18.71 -11.06 3.90
C PHE A 24 17.90 -10.53 2.71
N CYS A 25 17.76 -11.35 1.67
CA CYS A 25 17.09 -10.98 0.43
C CYS A 25 15.62 -11.40 0.39
N PHE A 26 14.71 -10.46 0.11
CA PHE A 26 13.26 -10.71 0.04
C PHE A 26 12.67 -10.38 -1.32
N ASN A 27 11.66 -11.14 -1.77
CA ASN A 27 10.92 -10.79 -2.99
C ASN A 27 9.95 -9.60 -2.75
N GLN A 28 9.34 -9.06 -3.80
CA GLN A 28 8.39 -7.93 -3.71
C GLN A 28 6.98 -8.33 -3.24
N SER A 29 6.85 -9.41 -2.46
CA SER A 29 5.56 -9.81 -1.90
C SER A 29 5.00 -8.70 -1.02
N THR A 30 3.68 -8.46 -1.10
CA THR A 30 3.01 -7.43 -0.30
C THR A 30 3.15 -7.68 1.20
N ASN A 31 3.35 -8.93 1.62
CA ASN A 31 3.59 -9.27 3.02
C ASN A 31 4.91 -8.70 3.55
N HIS A 32 5.91 -8.52 2.68
CA HIS A 32 7.19 -7.92 3.04
C HIS A 32 7.11 -6.40 3.17
N ASN A 33 6.05 -5.79 2.65
CA ASN A 33 5.75 -4.36 2.77
C ASN A 33 4.94 -4.03 4.04
N ALA A 34 4.73 -5.00 4.94
CA ALA A 34 4.02 -4.76 6.18
C ALA A 34 4.78 -3.76 7.04
N MET A 35 4.13 -2.64 7.34
CA MET A 35 4.64 -1.56 8.19
C MET A 35 4.34 -1.84 9.67
N ALA A 36 5.18 -1.29 10.55
CA ALA A 36 4.96 -1.40 12.00
C ALA A 36 3.63 -0.76 12.41
N GLY A 37 3.07 -1.19 13.55
CA GLY A 37 1.78 -0.69 14.04
C GLY A 37 1.75 0.81 14.29
N ASP A 38 2.90 1.37 14.65
CA ASP A 38 3.15 2.78 14.92
C ASP A 38 3.87 3.51 13.76
N ALA A 39 4.13 2.86 12.62
CA ALA A 39 4.83 3.47 11.49
C ALA A 39 4.06 4.67 10.89
N LEU A 40 4.81 5.62 10.30
CA LEU A 40 4.25 6.76 9.58
C LEU A 40 3.61 6.30 8.27
N VAL A 41 2.28 6.24 8.23
CA VAL A 41 1.54 5.73 7.05
C VAL A 41 0.39 6.66 6.69
N ALA A 42 0.62 7.60 5.78
CA ALA A 42 -0.33 8.65 5.43
C ALA A 42 -1.72 8.14 4.98
N THR A 43 -1.80 6.94 4.38
CA THR A 43 -3.08 6.30 4.00
C THR A 43 -3.95 5.94 5.21
N LYS A 44 -3.37 5.79 6.40
CA LYS A 44 -4.06 5.51 7.67
C LYS A 44 -4.37 6.77 8.48
N MET A 45 -4.01 7.96 7.99
CA MET A 45 -4.27 9.23 8.68
C MET A 45 -5.59 9.87 8.22
N ASN A 46 -6.27 10.54 9.15
CA ASN A 46 -7.43 11.37 8.83
C ASN A 46 -7.01 12.80 8.49
N LEU A 47 -7.87 13.55 7.80
CA LEU A 47 -7.61 14.96 7.50
C LEU A 47 -7.57 15.82 8.77
N SER A 48 -8.63 15.65 9.57
CA SER A 48 -8.81 16.30 10.85
C SER A 48 -8.34 15.39 11.98
N PRO A 49 -7.97 15.94 13.15
CA PRO A 49 -7.77 15.14 14.34
C PRO A 49 -9.08 14.45 14.75
N ARG A 50 -8.98 13.34 15.52
CA ARG A 50 -10.08 12.42 15.92
C ARG A 50 -10.41 11.32 14.89
N GLY A 51 -11.43 10.52 15.20
CA GLY A 51 -11.83 9.36 14.43
C GLY A 51 -10.91 8.15 14.63
N LYS A 52 -11.18 7.06 13.91
CA LYS A 52 -10.35 5.86 13.92
C LYS A 52 -9.10 6.10 13.08
N GLN A 53 -7.98 6.42 13.72
CA GLN A 53 -6.65 6.50 13.10
C GLN A 53 -5.59 6.01 14.11
N PRO A 54 -4.47 5.41 13.66
CA PRO A 54 -3.47 4.85 14.57
C PRO A 54 -2.68 5.97 15.26
N LYS A 55 -2.13 5.65 16.45
CA LYS A 55 -1.11 6.47 17.07
C LYS A 55 0.22 6.12 16.41
N MET A 56 0.73 7.02 15.59
CA MET A 56 2.02 6.86 14.93
C MET A 56 3.15 7.39 15.82
N ARG A 57 4.36 6.86 15.60
CA ARG A 57 5.61 7.37 16.18
C ARG A 57 5.87 8.79 15.71
N ASP A 58 6.75 9.48 16.41
CA ASP A 58 7.15 10.84 16.03
C ASP A 58 7.91 10.78 14.69
N GLY A 59 7.60 11.75 13.82
CA GLY A 59 8.24 11.92 12.53
C GLY A 59 9.30 13.01 12.55
N TRP A 60 9.75 13.39 11.36
CA TRP A 60 10.70 14.48 11.20
C TRP A 60 10.52 15.16 9.86
N TYR A 61 10.94 16.41 9.76
CA TYR A 61 10.95 17.13 8.49
C TYR A 61 12.12 18.09 8.43
N ILE A 62 12.43 18.53 7.22
CA ILE A 62 13.42 19.58 6.98
C ILE A 62 12.65 20.89 6.86
N ASN A 63 12.97 21.87 7.70
CA ASN A 63 12.35 23.20 7.64
C ASN A 63 12.96 24.06 6.52
N GLU A 64 12.43 25.27 6.32
CA GLU A 64 12.93 26.24 5.33
C GLU A 64 14.41 26.60 5.53
N ASN A 65 14.93 26.45 6.75
CA ASN A 65 16.34 26.69 7.09
C ASN A 65 17.23 25.46 6.86
N SER A 66 16.73 24.41 6.21
CA SER A 66 17.43 23.13 5.99
C SER A 66 17.80 22.36 7.27
N GLU A 67 17.07 22.61 8.38
CA GLU A 67 17.30 21.93 9.65
C GLU A 67 16.32 20.77 9.84
N LYS A 68 16.82 19.62 10.30
CA LYS A 68 15.99 18.48 10.69
C LYS A 68 15.27 18.77 12.00
N ARG A 69 13.94 18.82 11.96
CA ARG A 69 13.06 19.02 13.13
C ARG A 69 12.27 17.76 13.41
N VAL A 70 12.24 17.34 14.68
CA VAL A 70 11.37 16.26 15.15
C VAL A 70 9.95 16.80 15.25
N GLN A 71 8.99 16.03 14.76
CA GLN A 71 7.58 16.38 14.80
C GLN A 71 6.78 15.31 15.52
N SER A 72 6.14 15.69 16.62
CA SER A 72 5.22 14.75 17.27
C SER A 72 3.93 14.58 16.49
N MET A 73 3.51 13.32 16.33
CA MET A 73 2.29 12.93 15.63
C MET A 73 1.06 12.89 16.54
N THR A 74 1.23 13.20 17.82
CA THR A 74 0.14 13.29 18.80
C THR A 74 0.10 14.65 19.47
N PHE A 75 -1.06 15.06 19.97
CA PHE A 75 -1.17 16.33 20.68
C PHE A 75 -0.52 16.26 22.07
N PRO A 76 0.22 17.30 22.46
CA PRO A 76 0.89 17.37 23.75
C PRO A 76 -0.10 17.47 24.93
N ASN A 77 0.44 17.29 26.12
CA ASN A 77 -0.34 17.24 27.37
C ASN A 77 -1.06 18.55 27.73
N ASN A 78 -0.65 19.67 27.15
CA ASN A 78 -1.23 21.00 27.37
C ASN A 78 -2.31 21.37 26.32
N HIS A 79 -2.71 20.43 25.46
CA HIS A 79 -3.69 20.67 24.41
C HIS A 79 -5.05 20.05 24.73
N GLN A 80 -6.15 20.66 24.25
CA GLN A 80 -7.52 20.15 24.45
C GLN A 80 -7.72 18.72 23.93
N LEU A 81 -6.95 18.33 22.91
CA LEU A 81 -6.95 16.99 22.29
C LEU A 81 -5.79 16.12 22.75
N LYS A 82 -5.25 16.35 23.96
CA LYS A 82 -4.11 15.62 24.56
C LYS A 82 -4.13 14.11 24.26
N GLY A 83 -3.00 13.60 23.76
CA GLY A 83 -2.80 12.18 23.49
C GLY A 83 -3.58 11.63 22.29
N GLN A 84 -4.37 12.46 21.61
CA GLN A 84 -5.02 12.08 20.35
C GLN A 84 -4.04 12.26 19.18
N PRO A 85 -4.14 11.41 18.13
CA PRO A 85 -3.37 11.55 16.91
C PRO A 85 -3.76 12.83 16.15
N LYS A 86 -2.76 13.52 15.61
CA LYS A 86 -2.94 14.67 14.73
C LYS A 86 -3.42 14.21 13.35
N GLY A 87 -4.35 14.96 12.77
CA GLY A 87 -4.73 14.78 11.36
C GLY A 87 -3.71 15.43 10.41
N ILE A 88 -3.76 15.04 9.13
CA ILE A 88 -2.86 15.54 8.08
C ILE A 88 -2.87 17.08 8.01
N LYS A 89 -4.03 17.73 8.16
CA LYS A 89 -4.14 19.20 8.12
C LYS A 89 -3.29 19.87 9.21
N GLN A 90 -3.29 19.32 10.42
CA GLN A 90 -2.50 19.85 11.53
C GLN A 90 -1.00 19.63 11.27
N VAL A 91 -0.62 18.42 10.84
CA VAL A 91 0.77 18.06 10.59
C VAL A 91 1.39 18.90 9.47
N LEU A 92 0.67 19.11 8.37
CA LEU A 92 1.15 19.94 7.25
C LEU A 92 1.19 21.44 7.59
N LYS A 93 0.25 21.94 8.40
CA LYS A 93 0.31 23.33 8.90
C LYS A 93 1.56 23.58 9.73
N GLU A 94 1.90 22.64 10.62
CA GLU A 94 3.12 22.71 11.43
C GLU A 94 4.40 22.67 10.57
N ARG A 95 4.33 22.08 9.37
CA ARG A 95 5.43 22.05 8.39
C ARG A 95 5.46 23.23 7.42
N ASN A 96 4.52 24.19 7.51
CA ASN A 96 4.30 25.24 6.51
C ASN A 96 3.98 24.72 5.09
N LEU A 97 3.40 23.52 4.97
CA LEU A 97 3.07 22.86 3.70
C LEU A 97 1.57 22.83 3.40
N TRP A 98 0.75 23.41 4.26
CA TRP A 98 -0.69 23.49 4.02
C TRP A 98 -1.00 24.64 3.04
N PRO A 99 -1.61 24.37 1.87
CA PRO A 99 -1.86 25.40 0.86
C PRO A 99 -2.89 26.43 1.34
N MET A 100 -2.86 27.61 0.72
CA MET A 100 -3.80 28.71 1.03
C MET A 100 -5.25 28.35 0.72
N LYS A 101 -5.48 27.54 -0.32
CA LYS A 101 -6.81 27.01 -0.67
C LYS A 101 -7.09 25.76 0.14
N GLU A 102 -8.34 25.57 0.57
CA GLU A 102 -8.72 24.32 1.22
C GLU A 102 -8.60 23.15 0.25
N ILE A 103 -7.91 22.09 0.68
CA ILE A 103 -7.71 20.86 -0.08
C ILE A 103 -8.37 19.68 0.62
N CYS A 104 -8.78 18.69 -0.18
CA CYS A 104 -9.41 17.48 0.30
C CYS A 104 -8.39 16.44 0.79
N LEU A 105 -8.86 15.43 1.55
CA LEU A 105 -8.02 14.33 2.03
C LEU A 105 -7.48 13.47 0.88
N THR A 106 -8.34 13.16 -0.07
CA THR A 106 -8.03 12.35 -1.25
C THR A 106 -8.96 12.80 -2.36
N TYR A 107 -8.41 13.24 -3.47
CA TYR A 107 -9.20 13.55 -4.65
C TYR A 107 -9.64 12.26 -5.32
N GLU A 108 -10.84 12.21 -5.90
CA GLU A 108 -11.44 10.98 -6.47
C GLU A 108 -10.51 10.31 -7.50
N GLN A 109 -9.81 11.11 -8.30
CA GLN A 109 -8.85 10.64 -9.30
C GLN A 109 -7.58 10.02 -8.69
N CYS A 110 -7.30 10.23 -7.40
CA CYS A 110 -6.20 9.62 -6.66
C CYS A 110 -6.61 8.33 -5.91
N SER A 111 -7.85 7.87 -6.05
CA SER A 111 -8.37 6.66 -5.38
C SER A 111 -8.11 5.36 -6.18
N GLY A 112 -7.70 5.48 -7.45
CA GLY A 112 -7.28 4.35 -8.30
C GLY A 112 -5.81 3.99 -8.10
N LYS A 113 -5.42 2.78 -8.55
CA LYS A 113 -4.00 2.42 -8.74
C LYS A 113 -3.47 3.24 -9.91
N CYS A 114 -3.00 4.46 -9.64
CA CYS A 114 -2.36 5.29 -10.63
C CYS A 114 -0.92 4.83 -10.79
N ASP A 115 -0.64 4.10 -11.88
CA ASP A 115 0.73 3.77 -12.30
C ASP A 115 1.45 4.99 -12.92
N ASP A 116 0.73 6.09 -13.19
CA ASP A 116 1.27 7.35 -13.72
C ASP A 116 1.11 8.50 -12.72
N ILE A 117 2.25 8.98 -12.20
CA ILE A 117 2.32 10.13 -11.30
C ILE A 117 2.35 11.38 -12.15
N ASP A 118 1.19 12.01 -12.35
CA ASP A 118 1.14 13.39 -12.84
C ASP A 118 1.71 14.31 -11.75
N LEU A 119 2.94 14.80 -11.96
CA LEU A 119 3.70 15.64 -11.04
C LEU A 119 3.16 17.08 -10.99
N GLU A 120 2.37 17.52 -11.97
CA GLU A 120 1.81 18.88 -12.02
C GLU A 120 0.57 19.07 -11.11
N ARG A 121 0.06 17.99 -10.49
CA ARG A 121 -1.17 17.99 -9.68
C ARG A 121 -0.96 17.61 -8.20
N ILE A 122 0.25 17.77 -7.66
CA ILE A 122 0.57 17.42 -6.26
C ILE A 122 -0.30 18.22 -5.27
N ASP A 123 -0.74 19.42 -5.64
CA ASP A 123 -1.35 20.40 -4.74
C ASP A 123 -2.81 20.12 -4.34
N TYR A 124 -3.46 19.09 -4.89
CA TYR A 124 -4.90 18.88 -4.67
C TYR A 124 -5.23 17.87 -3.55
N CYS A 125 -4.25 17.13 -3.04
CA CYS A 125 -4.49 16.00 -2.12
C CYS A 125 -3.57 16.05 -0.90
N ALA A 126 -4.15 16.27 0.28
CA ALA A 126 -3.40 16.34 1.54
C ALA A 126 -2.61 15.05 1.80
N ARG A 127 -3.18 13.88 1.47
CA ARG A 127 -2.48 12.60 1.61
C ARG A 127 -1.28 12.47 0.69
N LYS A 128 -1.33 13.01 -0.54
CA LYS A 128 -0.21 12.94 -1.49
C LYS A 128 0.95 13.83 -1.02
N ILE A 129 0.65 15.04 -0.55
CA ILE A 129 1.66 15.91 0.07
C ILE A 129 2.32 15.20 1.26
N MET A 130 1.51 14.55 2.11
CA MET A 130 2.01 13.81 3.26
C MET A 130 2.87 12.59 2.89
N LEU A 131 2.47 11.82 1.86
CA LEU A 131 3.23 10.68 1.37
C LEU A 131 4.61 11.08 0.80
N LEU A 132 4.71 12.26 0.21
CA LEU A 132 5.95 12.79 -0.36
C LEU A 132 6.86 13.42 0.70
N GLN A 133 6.41 13.51 1.96
CA GLN A 133 7.28 13.95 3.04
C GLN A 133 8.39 12.93 3.28
N PRO A 134 9.63 13.38 3.56
CA PRO A 134 10.79 12.49 3.59
C PRO A 134 10.66 11.39 4.66
N ASP A 135 10.16 11.72 5.85
CA ASP A 135 9.94 10.76 6.93
C ASP A 135 8.84 9.72 6.62
N PHE A 136 7.85 10.07 5.80
CA PHE A 136 6.81 9.13 5.35
C PHE A 136 7.27 8.29 4.17
N TYR A 137 8.02 8.90 3.25
CA TYR A 137 8.56 8.24 2.07
C TYR A 137 9.65 7.23 2.42
N GLU A 138 10.53 7.58 3.36
CA GLU A 138 11.64 6.74 3.84
C GLU A 138 11.20 5.70 4.89
N GLN A 139 9.90 5.62 5.21
CA GLN A 139 9.42 4.68 6.22
C GLN A 139 9.68 3.23 5.79
N GLN A 140 10.43 2.52 6.62
CA GLN A 140 10.85 1.14 6.36
C GLN A 140 9.79 0.13 6.80
N SER A 141 9.79 -1.04 6.14
CA SER A 141 8.94 -2.16 6.53
C SER A 141 9.39 -2.77 7.86
N MET A 142 8.50 -3.49 8.57
CA MET A 142 8.88 -4.14 9.83
C MET A 142 10.05 -5.11 9.69
N LEU A 143 10.12 -5.85 8.58
CA LEU A 143 11.20 -6.80 8.32
C LEU A 143 12.53 -6.07 8.16
N GLU A 144 12.52 -5.00 7.37
CA GLU A 144 13.69 -4.16 7.13
C GLU A 144 14.19 -3.51 8.42
N GLU A 145 13.30 -2.87 9.20
CA GLU A 145 13.64 -2.29 10.50
C GLU A 145 14.28 -3.34 11.42
N THR A 146 13.74 -4.56 11.44
CA THR A 146 14.19 -5.64 12.30
C THR A 146 15.58 -6.15 11.92
N ILE A 147 15.84 -6.33 10.61
CA ILE A 147 17.13 -6.83 10.10
C ILE A 147 18.22 -5.80 10.31
N ILE A 148 17.93 -4.53 9.99
CA ILE A 148 18.88 -3.43 10.19
C ILE A 148 19.18 -3.27 11.68
N LYS A 149 18.17 -3.38 12.55
CA LYS A 149 18.36 -3.33 14.01
C LYS A 149 19.22 -4.48 14.54
N ALA A 150 19.18 -5.65 13.91
CA ALA A 150 20.07 -6.77 14.22
C ALA A 150 21.51 -6.59 13.65
N GLY A 151 21.81 -5.47 12.97
CA GLY A 151 23.14 -5.23 12.39
C GLY A 151 23.35 -5.98 11.07
N HIS A 152 22.28 -6.36 10.38
CA HIS A 152 22.31 -7.07 9.11
C HIS A 152 21.77 -6.20 7.97
N ILE A 153 22.02 -6.63 6.73
CA ILE A 153 21.61 -5.92 5.51
C ILE A 153 20.30 -6.51 5.01
N PHE A 154 19.32 -5.65 4.76
CA PHE A 154 18.07 -6.02 4.10
C PHE A 154 18.13 -5.64 2.62
N GLU A 155 17.88 -6.60 1.73
CA GLU A 155 17.88 -6.37 0.29
C GLU A 155 16.56 -6.86 -0.33
N ARG A 156 16.07 -6.16 -1.35
CA ARG A 156 14.87 -6.60 -2.09
C ARG A 156 15.24 -7.04 -3.49
N TYR A 157 14.79 -8.23 -3.87
CA TYR A 157 14.80 -8.62 -5.27
C TYR A 157 13.95 -7.62 -6.06
N PRO A 158 14.44 -7.09 -7.19
CA PRO A 158 13.61 -6.18 -7.94
C PRO A 158 12.42 -6.93 -8.61
N LYS A 159 11.41 -6.17 -9.07
CA LYS A 159 10.04 -6.69 -9.32
C LYS A 159 9.91 -7.62 -10.54
N PHE A 160 10.77 -7.44 -11.54
CA PHE A 160 10.57 -8.07 -12.84
C PHE A 160 11.81 -8.65 -13.41
N HIS A 161 12.63 -9.27 -12.58
CA HIS A 161 13.54 -10.22 -13.12
C HIS A 161 13.62 -11.45 -12.22
N CYS A 162 13.48 -12.64 -12.80
CA CYS A 162 14.07 -12.88 -14.12
C CYS A 162 15.54 -12.37 -14.04
N ASN A 163 16.23 -12.04 -15.12
CA ASN A 163 17.70 -11.96 -15.06
C ASN A 163 18.27 -10.56 -15.32
N TYR A 164 17.44 -9.53 -15.17
CA TYR A 164 17.67 -8.10 -15.49
C TYR A 164 17.90 -7.78 -16.97
N ASN A 165 17.54 -8.72 -17.86
CA ASN A 165 17.75 -8.63 -19.31
C ASN A 165 16.45 -8.47 -20.14
N PHE A 166 16.33 -7.38 -20.91
CA PHE A 166 15.22 -7.11 -21.83
C PHE A 166 15.07 -8.18 -22.91
N ALA A 167 16.19 -8.71 -23.41
CA ALA A 167 16.17 -9.80 -24.38
C ALA A 167 15.53 -11.06 -23.77
N ASP A 168 15.73 -11.32 -22.48
CA ASP A 168 15.08 -12.43 -21.78
C ASP A 168 13.60 -12.14 -21.53
N LEU A 169 13.23 -10.93 -21.15
CA LEU A 169 11.82 -10.53 -21.00
C LEU A 169 11.03 -10.72 -22.29
N MET A 170 11.52 -10.22 -23.43
CA MET A 170 10.86 -10.38 -24.73
C MET A 170 10.73 -11.86 -25.13
N LYS A 171 11.72 -12.70 -24.80
CA LYS A 171 11.61 -14.16 -24.97
C LYS A 171 10.55 -14.78 -24.04
N GLN A 172 10.41 -14.30 -22.81
CA GLN A 172 9.46 -14.83 -21.84
C GLN A 172 8.01 -14.43 -22.15
N VAL A 173 7.76 -13.20 -22.62
CA VAL A 173 6.40 -12.72 -22.93
C VAL A 173 5.69 -13.64 -23.92
N SER A 174 6.34 -13.97 -25.05
CA SER A 174 5.77 -14.89 -26.03
C SER A 174 5.50 -16.28 -25.44
N LYS A 175 6.43 -16.80 -24.63
CA LYS A 175 6.26 -18.10 -23.93
C LYS A 175 5.08 -18.07 -22.96
N VAL A 176 4.91 -16.98 -22.22
CA VAL A 176 3.80 -16.79 -21.27
C VAL A 176 2.48 -16.69 -22.02
N LEU A 177 2.40 -15.91 -23.10
CA LEU A 177 1.17 -15.77 -23.88
C LEU A 177 0.75 -17.09 -24.54
N VAL A 178 1.70 -17.87 -25.07
CA VAL A 178 1.44 -19.20 -25.64
C VAL A 178 1.11 -20.23 -24.55
N SER A 179 1.69 -20.11 -23.35
CA SER A 179 1.43 -21.06 -22.25
C SER A 179 0.04 -20.90 -21.64
N VAL A 180 -0.64 -19.76 -21.82
CA VAL A 180 -2.02 -19.59 -21.35
C VAL A 180 -2.98 -20.43 -22.21
N PRO A 181 -3.66 -21.45 -21.65
CA PRO A 181 -4.63 -22.21 -22.42
C PRO A 181 -5.79 -21.34 -22.89
N VAL A 182 -6.25 -21.54 -24.12
CA VAL A 182 -7.42 -20.84 -24.69
C VAL A 182 -8.66 -20.98 -23.78
N THR A 183 -8.78 -22.10 -23.06
CA THR A 183 -9.83 -22.30 -22.07
C THR A 183 -9.79 -21.29 -20.92
N THR A 184 -8.60 -20.90 -20.48
CA THR A 184 -8.39 -19.90 -19.41
C THR A 184 -8.80 -18.52 -19.91
N ILE A 185 -8.34 -18.11 -21.10
CA ILE A 185 -8.74 -16.86 -21.75
C ILE A 185 -10.27 -16.79 -21.88
N ARG A 186 -10.89 -17.87 -22.39
CA ARG A 186 -12.35 -17.96 -22.50
C ARG A 186 -13.07 -17.90 -21.15
N LYS A 187 -12.51 -18.50 -20.08
CA LYS A 187 -13.08 -18.43 -18.72
C LYS A 187 -13.07 -16.99 -18.20
N PHE A 188 -11.96 -16.27 -18.36
CA PHE A 188 -11.86 -14.87 -17.97
C PHE A 188 -12.79 -13.98 -18.78
N ALA A 189 -12.83 -14.15 -20.11
CA ALA A 189 -13.75 -13.42 -20.97
C ALA A 189 -15.23 -13.64 -20.57
N ARG A 190 -15.62 -14.90 -20.30
CA ARG A 190 -16.99 -15.22 -19.82
C ARG A 190 -17.27 -14.68 -18.42
N LYS A 191 -16.27 -14.66 -17.54
CA LYS A 191 -16.39 -14.03 -16.21
C LYS A 191 -16.70 -12.54 -16.38
N SER A 192 -15.91 -11.82 -17.20
CA SER A 192 -16.17 -10.42 -17.51
C SER A 192 -17.56 -10.21 -18.12
N TRP A 193 -17.98 -11.08 -19.04
CA TRP A 193 -19.33 -11.04 -19.62
C TRP A 193 -20.45 -11.18 -18.60
N ARG A 194 -20.31 -12.05 -17.60
CA ARG A 194 -21.31 -12.15 -16.53
C ARG A 194 -21.31 -10.97 -15.59
N TYR A 195 -20.15 -10.33 -15.35
CA TYR A 195 -20.14 -9.07 -14.60
C TYR A 195 -20.86 -7.98 -15.38
N MET A 196 -20.63 -7.86 -16.69
CA MET A 196 -21.38 -6.94 -17.56
C MET A 196 -22.90 -7.20 -17.47
N ASP A 197 -23.31 -8.46 -17.60
CA ASP A 197 -24.72 -8.85 -17.51
C ASP A 197 -25.34 -8.71 -16.10
N ALA A 198 -24.52 -8.71 -15.04
CA ALA A 198 -24.94 -8.42 -13.66
C ALA A 198 -25.22 -6.93 -13.51
N TYR A 199 -24.34 -6.10 -14.07
CA TYR A 199 -24.45 -4.65 -14.04
C TYR A 199 -25.62 -4.16 -14.90
N ASP A 200 -25.87 -4.79 -16.06
CA ASP A 200 -27.05 -4.52 -16.89
C ASP A 200 -28.37 -4.81 -16.17
N LYS A 201 -28.35 -5.63 -15.10
CA LYS A 201 -29.48 -5.95 -14.22
C LYS A 201 -29.41 -5.22 -12.87
N GLU A 202 -28.66 -4.13 -12.82
CA GLU A 202 -28.61 -3.24 -11.66
C GLU A 202 -28.07 -3.89 -10.37
N LEU A 203 -27.31 -5.00 -10.46
CA LEU A 203 -26.62 -5.60 -9.32
C LEU A 203 -25.28 -4.90 -9.05
N GLU A 204 -24.93 -4.70 -7.77
CA GLU A 204 -23.74 -3.95 -7.38
C GLU A 204 -22.82 -4.72 -6.44
N GLY A 205 -21.51 -4.53 -6.59
CA GLY A 205 -20.49 -4.98 -5.63
C GLY A 205 -20.67 -6.43 -5.17
N LYS A 206 -21.08 -6.60 -3.90
CA LYS A 206 -21.25 -7.92 -3.26
C LYS A 206 -22.40 -8.73 -3.87
N THR A 207 -23.46 -8.07 -4.34
CA THR A 207 -24.61 -8.76 -4.96
C THR A 207 -24.26 -9.20 -6.38
N ALA A 208 -23.56 -8.38 -7.16
CA ALA A 208 -22.99 -8.77 -8.46
C ALA A 208 -21.98 -9.92 -8.32
N GLU A 209 -21.09 -9.85 -7.32
CA GLU A 209 -20.12 -10.93 -7.04
C GLU A 209 -20.82 -12.25 -6.68
N TRP A 210 -21.86 -12.17 -5.83
CA TRP A 210 -22.70 -13.32 -5.49
C TRP A 210 -23.39 -13.91 -6.73
N ALA A 211 -24.00 -13.07 -7.57
CA ALA A 211 -24.72 -13.52 -8.77
C ALA A 211 -23.77 -14.15 -9.81
N VAL A 212 -22.62 -13.52 -10.09
CA VAL A 212 -21.61 -14.07 -11.00
C VAL A 212 -21.03 -15.39 -10.48
N SER A 213 -20.91 -15.55 -9.16
CA SER A 213 -20.49 -16.79 -8.52
C SER A 213 -21.55 -17.90 -8.64
N LYS A 214 -22.83 -17.56 -8.38
CA LYS A 214 -23.97 -18.48 -8.42
C LYS A 214 -24.20 -19.04 -9.83
N TYR A 215 -24.13 -18.20 -10.86
CA TYR A 215 -24.41 -18.57 -12.25
C TYR A 215 -23.15 -18.86 -13.09
N LYS A 216 -22.08 -19.35 -12.45
CA LYS A 216 -20.79 -19.62 -13.10
C LYS A 216 -20.83 -20.64 -14.25
N SER A 217 -21.78 -21.59 -14.25
CA SER A 217 -22.00 -22.58 -15.31
C SER A 217 -22.85 -22.03 -16.46
N HIS A 218 -23.49 -20.88 -16.27
CA HIS A 218 -24.36 -20.24 -17.24
C HIS A 218 -23.63 -19.11 -17.97
N ARG A 219 -24.16 -18.73 -19.13
CA ARG A 219 -23.61 -17.63 -19.95
C ARG A 219 -24.20 -16.27 -19.58
N ARG A 220 -25.30 -16.25 -18.80
CA ARG A 220 -26.04 -15.06 -18.35
C ARG A 220 -26.63 -15.32 -16.95
N ILE A 221 -26.94 -14.25 -16.26
CA ILE A 221 -27.70 -14.18 -15.01
C ILE A 221 -29.19 -14.08 -15.36
N PRO A 222 -30.10 -14.77 -14.65
CA PRO A 222 -31.53 -14.70 -14.90
C PRO A 222 -32.10 -13.27 -14.77
N GLU A 223 -33.15 -12.95 -15.53
CA GLU A 223 -33.80 -11.63 -15.49
C GLU A 223 -34.52 -11.36 -14.15
N ASN A 224 -35.01 -12.41 -13.48
CA ASN A 224 -35.68 -12.33 -12.19
C ASN A 224 -34.72 -12.41 -10.98
N ILE A 225 -33.43 -12.06 -11.16
CA ILE A 225 -32.40 -12.24 -10.14
C ILE A 225 -32.73 -11.52 -8.83
N GLU A 226 -33.35 -10.34 -8.89
CA GLU A 226 -33.76 -9.58 -7.71
C GLU A 226 -34.73 -10.36 -6.81
N LYS A 227 -35.70 -11.06 -7.41
CA LYS A 227 -36.66 -11.91 -6.67
C LYS A 227 -36.05 -13.19 -6.11
N LEU A 228 -34.87 -13.58 -6.57
CA LEU A 228 -34.11 -14.74 -6.10
C LEU A 228 -33.08 -14.36 -5.02
N MET A 229 -32.95 -13.06 -4.73
CA MET A 229 -32.04 -12.49 -3.73
C MET A 229 -32.72 -12.08 -2.42
N GLU A 230 -34.05 -11.99 -2.39
CA GLU A 230 -34.89 -11.99 -1.17
C GLU A 230 -34.89 -13.37 -0.50
#